data_AF-A0AA38U5Y6-F1
#
_entry.id   AF-A0AA38U5Y6-F1
#
_cell.length_a   1.000
_cell.length_b   1.000
_cell.length_c   1.000
_cell.angle_alpha   90.00
_cell.angle_beta   90.00
_cell.angle_gamma   90.00
#
_symmetry.space_group_name_H-M   'P 1'
#
loop_
_entity.id
_entity.type
_entity.pdbx_description
1 polymer ?
#
loop_
_entity_poly.entity_id
_entity_poly.type
_entity_poly.pdbx_seq_one_letter_code
_entity_poly.pdbx_strand_id
1 'polypeptide(L)'
;MDNEVNKTSLSGDTVEEFISSLNPSLNADQERAFRLIAQHTIQKQTTPLRMFIGGPGGTGKSYVIACVNEFFHVTKQTRRFRLCSYTGVAANNICGMTLHSALN
;
A
#
# COMPACT_ATOMS: atom_id res chain seq x y z
N MET A 1 -6.03 19.87 -28.69
CA MET A 1 -5.65 20.68 -27.52
C MET A 1 -6.44 20.10 -26.37
N ASP A 2 -5.92 19.03 -25.78
CA ASP A 2 -6.58 18.38 -24.66
C ASP A 2 -5.71 18.58 -23.43
N ASN A 3 -6.33 19.23 -22.45
CA ASN A 3 -5.79 19.77 -21.22
C ASN A 3 -4.83 18.82 -20.50
N GLU A 4 -3.78 19.43 -19.96
CA GLU A 4 -2.93 18.94 -18.89
C GLU A 4 -3.70 18.01 -17.93
N VAL A 5 -3.47 16.70 -18.09
CA VAL A 5 -3.66 15.74 -17.02
C VAL A 5 -2.65 16.15 -15.95
N ASN A 6 -3.16 16.90 -14.97
CA ASN A 6 -2.46 17.32 -13.78
C ASN A 6 -1.71 16.13 -13.20
N LYS A 7 -0.41 16.01 -13.51
CA LYS A 7 0.50 15.09 -12.85
C LYS A 7 0.63 15.64 -11.44
N THR A 8 -0.19 15.16 -10.52
CA THR A 8 0.20 15.11 -9.11
C THR A 8 1.43 14.22 -9.11
N SER A 9 2.58 14.87 -9.27
CA SER A 9 3.87 14.21 -9.33
C SER A 9 4.04 13.60 -7.96
N LEU A 10 3.91 12.28 -7.89
CA LEU A 10 4.21 11.52 -6.70
C LEU A 10 5.68 11.78 -6.37
N SER A 11 5.96 12.78 -5.53
CA SER A 11 7.30 13.13 -5.11
C SER A 11 7.60 12.41 -3.79
N GLY A 12 8.87 12.46 -3.36
CA GLY A 12 9.23 12.03 -2.01
C GLY A 12 8.39 12.74 -0.94
N ASP A 13 7.99 13.98 -1.19
CA ASP A 13 7.19 14.79 -0.28
C ASP A 13 5.81 14.18 -0.01
N THR A 14 5.20 13.52 -1.01
CA THR A 14 3.91 12.84 -0.84
C THR A 14 3.98 11.69 0.17
N VAL A 15 5.12 10.99 0.25
CA VAL A 15 5.30 9.89 1.22
C VAL A 15 5.44 10.43 2.63
N GLU A 16 6.23 11.49 2.82
CA GLU A 16 6.41 12.12 4.13
C GLU A 16 5.12 12.76 4.66
N GLU A 17 4.39 13.46 3.79
CA GLU A 17 3.09 14.06 4.12
C GLU A 17 2.09 12.97 4.55
N PHE A 18 2.05 11.86 3.81
CA PHE A 18 1.18 10.74 4.17
C PHE A 18 1.54 10.15 5.54
N ILE A 19 2.81 9.83 5.79
CA ILE A 19 3.25 9.26 7.08
C ILE A 19 2.94 10.21 8.24
N SER A 20 3.19 11.50 8.05
CA SER A 20 2.91 12.53 9.06
C SER A 20 1.42 12.70 9.35
N SER A 21 0.55 12.36 8.38
CA SER A 21 -0.91 12.40 8.54
C SER A 21 -1.49 11.19 9.30
N LEU A 22 -0.72 10.11 9.48
CA LEU A 22 -1.22 8.87 10.08
C LEU A 22 -1.49 9.01 11.58
N ASN A 23 -2.67 8.53 11.99
CA ASN A 23 -3.05 8.40 13.39
C ASN A 23 -3.81 7.07 13.60
N PRO A 24 -3.28 6.08 14.34
CA PRO A 24 -1.99 6.11 15.04
C PRO A 24 -0.78 6.17 14.10
N SER A 25 0.39 6.57 14.60
CA SER A 25 1.63 6.53 13.81
C SER A 25 2.12 5.09 13.60
N LEU A 26 2.92 4.90 12.55
CA LEU A 26 3.63 3.64 12.31
C LEU A 26 4.82 3.52 13.27
N ASN A 27 5.11 2.30 13.74
CA ASN A 27 6.40 2.03 14.37
C ASN A 27 7.51 1.91 13.31
N ALA A 28 8.76 1.85 13.74
CA ALA A 28 9.93 1.84 12.85
C ALA A 28 9.89 0.74 11.78
N ASP A 29 9.48 -0.49 12.12
CA ASP A 29 9.43 -1.61 11.18
C ASP A 29 8.26 -1.48 10.20
N GLN A 30 7.12 -1.02 10.69
CA GLN A 30 5.92 -0.75 9.88
C GLN A 30 6.18 0.38 8.89
N GLU A 31 6.80 1.47 9.34
CA GLU A 31 7.17 2.62 8.51
C GLU A 31 8.19 2.22 7.45
N ARG A 32 9.21 1.45 7.83
CA ARG A 32 10.20 0.93 6.89
C ARG A 32 9.53 0.09 5.79
N ALA A 33 8.62 -0.81 6.17
CA ALA A 33 7.88 -1.62 5.21
C ALA A 33 7.02 -0.74 4.27
N PHE A 34 6.27 0.20 4.84
CA PHE A 34 5.47 1.15 4.08
C PHE A 34 6.30 1.96 3.09
N ARG A 35 7.43 2.55 3.53
CA ARG A 35 8.32 3.37 2.69
C ARG A 35 8.87 2.59 1.50
N LEU A 36 9.30 1.34 1.71
CA LEU A 36 9.80 0.50 0.61
C LEU A 36 8.72 0.28 -0.46
N ILE A 37 7.48 0.00 -0.05
CA ILE A 37 6.35 -0.19 -0.96
C ILE A 37 5.98 1.11 -1.68
N ALA A 38 5.88 2.22 -0.94
CA ALA A 38 5.53 3.53 -1.48
C ALA A 38 6.58 4.01 -2.50
N GLN A 39 7.86 4.02 -2.12
CA GLN A 39 8.95 4.43 -3.02
C GLN A 39 9.00 3.58 -4.29
N HIS A 40 8.82 2.27 -4.17
CA HIS A 40 8.79 1.37 -5.32
C HIS A 40 7.65 1.70 -6.29
N THR A 41 6.47 2.04 -5.75
CA THR A 41 5.29 2.43 -6.52
C THR A 41 5.52 3.74 -7.28
N ILE A 42 6.16 4.72 -6.62
CA ILE A 42 6.45 6.04 -7.18
C ILE A 42 7.48 5.96 -8.30
N GLN A 43 8.58 5.25 -8.07
CA GLN A 43 9.70 5.19 -9.00
C GLN A 43 9.44 4.36 -10.26
N LYS A 44 8.31 3.63 -10.32
CA LYS A 44 7.95 2.74 -11.43
C LYS A 44 9.10 1.81 -11.84
N GLN A 45 9.78 1.22 -10.86
CA GLN A 45 10.92 0.35 -11.15
C GLN A 45 10.49 -0.84 -12.02
N THR A 46 11.39 -1.27 -12.90
CA THR A 46 11.14 -2.36 -13.85
C THR A 46 11.19 -3.75 -13.19
N THR A 47 11.93 -3.87 -12.09
CA THR A 47 12.05 -5.12 -11.33
C THR A 47 10.94 -5.16 -10.28
N PRO A 48 10.10 -6.21 -10.19
CA PRO A 48 9.04 -6.27 -9.19
C PRO A 48 9.58 -6.30 -7.75
N LEU A 49 9.01 -5.50 -6.85
CA LEU A 49 9.23 -5.64 -5.41
C LEU A 49 8.57 -6.94 -4.90
N ARG A 50 9.40 -7.85 -4.38
CA ARG A 50 8.94 -9.06 -3.68
C ARG A 50 9.31 -8.94 -2.21
N MET A 51 8.30 -8.75 -1.37
CA MET A 51 8.49 -8.47 0.05
C MET A 51 7.70 -9.47 0.90
N PHE A 52 8.35 -10.02 1.93
CA PHE A 52 7.72 -10.78 3.00
C PHE A 52 7.81 -9.98 4.30
N ILE A 53 6.67 -9.72 4.94
CA ILE A 53 6.60 -9.02 6.22
C ILE A 53 6.23 -10.04 7.30
N GLY A 54 7.25 -10.50 8.02
CA GLY A 54 7.11 -11.41 9.14
C GLY A 54 6.84 -10.71 10.48
N GLY A 55 6.67 -11.51 11.53
CA GLY A 55 6.62 -11.03 12.91
C GLY A 55 5.49 -11.67 13.72
N PRO A 56 5.55 -11.61 15.07
CA PRO A 56 4.55 -12.19 15.96
C PRO A 56 3.11 -11.74 15.68
N GLY A 57 2.12 -12.51 16.14
CA GLY A 57 0.72 -12.08 16.13
C GLY A 57 0.53 -10.76 16.88
N GLY A 58 -0.33 -9.87 16.39
CA GLY A 58 -0.64 -8.60 17.06
C GLY A 58 0.32 -7.42 16.79
N THR A 59 1.37 -7.59 15.98
CA THR A 59 2.34 -6.50 15.69
C THR A 59 1.87 -5.49 14.64
N GLY A 60 0.60 -5.49 14.26
CA GLY A 60 0.05 -4.51 13.30
C GLY A 60 0.45 -4.73 11.84
N LYS A 61 0.79 -5.94 11.41
CA LYS A 61 1.06 -6.21 9.96
C LYS A 61 -0.13 -5.83 9.07
N SER A 62 -1.36 -6.14 9.49
CA SER A 62 -2.57 -5.72 8.77
C SER A 62 -2.74 -4.20 8.75
N TYR A 63 -2.21 -3.49 9.74
CA TYR A 63 -2.22 -2.03 9.76
C TYR A 63 -1.33 -1.45 8.65
N VAL A 64 -0.15 -2.04 8.41
CA VAL A 64 0.68 -1.68 7.25
C VAL A 64 -0.08 -1.87 5.93
N ILE A 65 -0.81 -2.98 5.79
CA ILE A 65 -1.64 -3.23 4.60
C ILE A 65 -2.71 -2.13 4.44
N ALA A 66 -3.36 -1.73 5.53
CA ALA A 66 -4.35 -0.66 5.51
C ALA A 66 -3.75 0.70 5.11
N CYS A 67 -2.58 1.06 5.66
CA CYS A 67 -1.87 2.29 5.28
C CYS A 67 -1.45 2.28 3.80
N VAL A 68 -0.97 1.15 3.28
CA VAL A 68 -0.66 1.02 1.85
C VAL A 68 -1.93 1.20 1.01
N ASN A 69 -3.04 0.56 1.38
CA ASN A 69 -4.30 0.70 0.66
C ASN A 69 -4.78 2.15 0.61
N GLU A 70 -4.69 2.86 1.73
CA GLU A 70 -5.06 4.27 1.83
C GLU A 70 -4.13 5.15 1.01
N PHE A 71 -2.82 4.87 1.02
CA PHE A 71 -1.85 5.56 0.16
C PHE A 71 -2.21 5.43 -1.33
N PHE A 72 -2.62 4.25 -1.79
CA PHE A 72 -3.11 4.07 -3.17
C PHE A 72 -4.44 4.79 -3.44
N HIS A 73 -5.29 5.00 -2.42
CA HIS A 73 -6.51 5.80 -2.52
C HIS A 73 -6.21 7.29 -2.69
N VAL A 74 -5.44 7.88 -1.77
CA VAL A 74 -5.14 9.33 -1.79
C VAL A 74 -4.31 9.72 -3.01
N THR A 75 -3.50 8.78 -3.52
CA THR A 75 -2.73 8.97 -4.77
C THR A 75 -3.52 8.67 -6.04
N LYS A 76 -4.82 8.34 -5.94
CA LYS A 76 -5.72 8.02 -7.07
C LYS A 76 -5.23 6.86 -7.94
N GLN A 77 -4.57 5.88 -7.32
CA GLN A 77 -4.01 4.69 -7.98
C GLN A 77 -4.67 3.38 -7.57
N THR A 78 -5.86 3.41 -6.98
CA THR A 78 -6.61 2.23 -6.50
C THR A 78 -6.70 1.10 -7.51
N ARG A 79 -6.88 1.41 -8.81
CA ARG A 79 -6.93 0.43 -9.90
C ARG A 79 -5.64 -0.39 -10.09
N ARG A 80 -4.51 0.09 -9.55
CA ARG A 80 -3.18 -0.56 -9.65
C ARG A 80 -2.86 -1.44 -8.43
N PHE A 81 -3.75 -1.51 -7.46
CA PHE A 81 -3.54 -2.23 -6.22
C PHE A 81 -4.65 -3.27 -6.02
N ARG A 82 -4.26 -4.52 -5.75
CA ARG A 82 -5.19 -5.62 -5.46
C ARG A 82 -4.77 -6.28 -4.16
N LEU A 83 -5.70 -6.36 -3.22
CA LEU A 83 -5.53 -7.06 -1.95
C LEU A 83 -6.16 -8.44 -2.04
N CYS A 84 -5.41 -9.46 -1.63
CA CYS A 84 -5.92 -10.82 -1.59
C CYS A 84 -5.39 -11.62 -0.40
N SER A 85 -6.15 -12.63 0.00
CA SER A 85 -5.76 -13.57 1.05
C SER A 85 -6.27 -14.99 0.77
N TYR A 86 -5.73 -15.98 1.48
CA TYR A 86 -6.06 -17.38 1.25
C TYR A 86 -7.47 -17.77 1.72
N THR A 87 -7.93 -17.19 2.85
CA THR A 87 -9.25 -17.47 3.42
C THR A 87 -10.18 -16.26 3.32
N GLY A 88 -11.50 -16.50 3.27
CA GLY A 88 -12.51 -15.45 3.18
C GLY A 88 -12.45 -14.45 4.34
N VAL A 89 -12.28 -14.94 5.58
CA VAL A 89 -12.19 -14.07 6.77
C VAL A 89 -10.95 -13.16 6.69
N ALA A 90 -9.79 -13.70 6.32
CA ALA A 90 -8.57 -12.91 6.21
C ALA A 90 -8.64 -11.91 5.05
N ALA A 91 -9.28 -12.29 3.93
CA ALA A 91 -9.53 -11.37 2.82
C ALA A 91 -10.45 -10.22 3.24
N ASN A 92 -11.52 -10.52 3.97
CA ASN A 92 -12.43 -9.50 4.51
C ASN A 92 -11.73 -8.54 5.46
N ASN A 93 -10.83 -9.04 6.33
CA ASN A 93 -10.07 -8.22 7.27
C ASN A 93 -9.13 -7.19 6.63
N ILE A 94 -8.75 -7.39 5.37
CA ILE A 94 -7.91 -6.44 4.62
C ILE A 94 -8.71 -5.72 3.52
N CYS A 95 -10.05 -5.78 3.55
CA CYS A 95 -10.92 -5.23 2.50
C CYS A 95 -10.55 -5.73 1.09
N GLY A 96 -10.10 -6.98 1.00
CA GLY A 96 -9.66 -7.63 -0.23
C GLY A 96 -10.59 -8.76 -0.67
N MET A 97 -10.09 -9.59 -1.58
CA MET A 97 -10.78 -10.77 -2.09
C MET A 97 -9.98 -12.03 -1.83
N THR A 98 -10.59 -13.20 -2.02
CA THR A 98 -9.81 -14.44 -1.92
C THR A 98 -8.81 -14.53 -3.07
N LEU A 99 -7.68 -15.20 -2.85
CA LEU A 99 -6.68 -15.43 -3.90
C LEU A 99 -7.30 -16.13 -5.11
N HIS A 100 -8.22 -17.07 -4.85
CA HIS A 100 -8.98 -17.74 -5.91
C HIS A 100 -9.80 -16.75 -6.75
N SER A 101 -10.55 -15.85 -6.11
CA SER A 101 -11.31 -14.82 -6.82
C SER A 101 -10.42 -13.81 -7.57
N ALA A 102 -9.18 -13.59 -7.13
CA ALA A 102 -8.27 -12.62 -7.73
C ALA A 102 -7.57 -13.14 -8.99
N LEU A 103 -7.43 -14.47 -9.12
CA LEU A 103 -6.64 -15.14 -10.15
C LEU A 103 -7.46 -15.99 -11.13
N ASN A 104 -8.74 -16.22 -10.84
CA ASN A 104 -9.71 -16.73 -11.81
C ASN A 104 -10.20 -15.63 -12.76
#